data_AF-A0A377V6G8-F1
#
_entry.id   AF-A0A377V6G8-F1
#
_cell.length_a   1.000
_cell.length_b   1.000
_cell.length_c   1.000
_cell.angle_alpha   90.00
_cell.angle_beta   90.00
_cell.angle_gamma   90.00
#
_symmetry.space_group_name_H-M   'P 1'
#
loop_
_entity.id
_entity.type
_entity.pdbx_description
1 polymer ?
#
loop_
_entity_poly.entity_id
_entity_poly.type
_entity_poly.pdbx_seq_one_letter_code
_entity_poly.pdbx_strand_id
1 'polypeptide(L)'
;MAFDWGYFFSLFSIGAFWQACVTVIVISTLSWGIGLVVGFLLACAKLSAPRWVKIPVELYIWFFRSVPLMVLLVFVYNLPQLFPVTQPLLGVPFIAGLVSMTVTEAAYMAEIHRGGLLSVAKGRARRAMR
;
A
#
# COMPACT_ATOMS: atom_id res chain seq x y z
N MET A 1 28.70 23.95 13.31
CA MET A 1 28.17 22.90 14.19
C MET A 1 28.89 21.61 13.83
N ALA A 2 29.62 20.99 14.76
CA ALA A 2 30.26 19.70 14.53
C ALA A 2 29.25 18.58 14.80
N PHE A 3 29.33 17.49 14.05
CA PHE A 3 28.50 16.30 14.28
C PHE A 3 28.93 15.60 15.58
N ASP A 4 27.98 15.28 16.45
CA ASP A 4 28.25 14.59 17.72
C ASP A 4 28.12 13.08 17.55
N TRP A 5 29.27 12.42 17.40
CA TRP A 5 29.34 10.96 17.26
C TRP A 5 28.91 10.22 18.53
N GLY A 6 29.13 10.79 19.71
CA GLY A 6 28.75 10.17 20.99
C GLY A 6 27.23 10.10 21.11
N TYR A 7 26.54 11.20 20.78
CA TYR A 7 25.08 11.23 20.74
C TYR A 7 24.52 10.24 19.71
N PHE A 8 25.07 10.19 18.49
CA PHE A 8 24.62 9.25 17.46
C PHE A 8 24.63 7.80 17.95
N PHE A 9 25.74 7.33 18.54
CA PHE A 9 25.83 5.95 19.01
C PHE A 9 24.98 5.70 20.26
N SER A 10 24.70 6.72 21.07
CA SER A 10 23.81 6.60 22.22
C SER A 10 22.37 6.25 21.82
N LEU A 11 21.93 6.60 20.60
CA LEU A 11 20.59 6.27 20.08
C LEU A 11 20.33 4.76 20.01
N PHE A 12 21.36 3.95 19.73
CA PHE A 12 21.23 2.50 19.68
C PHE A 12 20.99 1.86 21.05
N SER A 13 21.30 2.57 22.14
CA SER A 13 20.99 2.12 23.51
C SER A 13 19.55 2.45 23.92
N ILE A 14 18.84 3.27 23.14
CA ILE A 14 17.46 3.69 23.44
C ILE A 14 16.48 2.59 22.98
N GLY A 15 15.70 2.03 23.91
CA GLY A 15 14.70 1.01 23.57
C GLY A 15 13.65 1.49 22.56
N ALA A 16 13.24 2.76 22.63
CA ALA A 16 12.28 3.36 21.70
C ALA A 16 12.78 3.40 20.25
N PHE A 17 14.10 3.50 20.02
CA PHE A 17 14.67 3.44 18.68
C PHE A 17 14.39 2.08 18.03
N TRP A 18 14.67 0.99 18.76
CA TRP A 18 14.41 -0.36 18.28
C TRP A 18 12.92 -0.65 18.11
N GLN A 19 12.08 -0.15 19.02
CA GLN A 19 10.62 -0.25 18.87
C GLN A 19 10.12 0.44 17.59
N ALA A 20 10.67 1.61 17.25
CA ALA A 20 10.35 2.30 16.01
C ALA A 20 10.81 1.49 14.78
N CYS A 21 12.03 0.94 14.79
CA CYS A 21 12.53 0.07 13.72
C CYS A 21 11.63 -1.15 13.51
N VAL A 22 11.24 -1.83 14.60
CA VAL A 22 10.33 -2.97 14.54
C VAL A 22 8.97 -2.54 13.99
N THR A 23 8.44 -1.40 14.43
CA THR A 23 7.15 -0.87 13.94
C THR A 23 7.17 -0.65 12.42
N VAL A 24 8.26 -0.08 11.88
CA VAL A 24 8.44 0.12 10.44
C VAL A 24 8.48 -1.22 9.71
N ILE A 25 9.20 -2.21 10.22
CA ILE A 25 9.27 -3.54 9.61
C ILE A 25 7.89 -4.19 9.61
N VAL A 26 7.17 -4.14 10.73
CA VAL A 26 5.85 -4.76 10.88
C VAL A 26 4.85 -4.10 9.94
N ILE A 27 4.72 -2.78 9.94
CA ILE A 27 3.74 -2.08 9.10
C ILE A 27 4.04 -2.26 7.61
N SER A 28 5.32 -2.23 7.22
CA SER A 28 5.74 -2.43 5.82
C SER A 28 5.47 -3.86 5.36
N THR A 29 5.81 -4.85 6.18
CA THR A 29 5.60 -6.26 5.83
C THR A 29 4.10 -6.59 5.73
N LEU A 30 3.28 -6.09 6.65
CA LEU A 30 1.84 -6.31 6.62
C LEU A 30 1.18 -5.62 5.42
N SER A 31 1.46 -4.33 5.20
CA SER A 31 0.90 -3.59 4.06
C SER A 31 1.31 -4.19 2.72
N TRP A 32 2.58 -4.58 2.57
CA TRP A 32 3.06 -5.24 1.37
C TRP A 32 2.43 -6.62 1.18
N GLY A 33 2.34 -7.43 2.25
CA GLY A 33 1.71 -8.74 2.21
C GLY A 33 0.23 -8.68 1.80
N ILE A 34 -0.54 -7.78 2.40
CA ILE A 34 -1.95 -7.57 2.04
C ILE A 34 -2.05 -6.99 0.62
N GLY A 35 -1.21 -6.01 0.29
CA GLY A 35 -1.16 -5.35 -1.01
C GLY A 35 -0.86 -6.32 -2.16
N LEU A 36 0.02 -7.30 -1.94
CA LEU A 36 0.30 -8.37 -2.90
C LEU A 36 -0.95 -9.19 -3.23
N VAL A 37 -1.65 -9.68 -2.20
CA VAL A 37 -2.84 -10.52 -2.37
C VAL A 37 -3.98 -9.72 -3.00
N VAL A 38 -4.31 -8.56 -2.43
CA VAL A 38 -5.41 -7.71 -2.92
C VAL A 38 -5.10 -7.16 -4.31
N GLY A 39 -3.86 -6.69 -4.54
CA GLY A 39 -3.41 -6.19 -5.83
C GLY A 39 -3.50 -7.25 -6.92
N PHE A 40 -3.12 -8.50 -6.63
CA PHE A 40 -3.27 -9.61 -7.58
C PHE A 40 -4.74 -9.84 -7.96
N LEU A 41 -5.64 -9.87 -6.97
CA LEU A 41 -7.09 -10.02 -7.22
C LEU A 41 -7.65 -8.88 -8.08
N LEU A 42 -7.25 -7.62 -7.79
CA LEU A 42 -7.62 -6.45 -8.59
C LEU A 42 -7.08 -6.53 -10.02
N ALA A 43 -5.85 -7.03 -10.22
CA ALA A 43 -5.27 -7.22 -11.55
C ALA A 43 -6.06 -8.25 -12.37
N CYS A 44 -6.41 -9.39 -11.76
CA CYS A 44 -7.25 -10.41 -12.38
C CYS A 44 -8.63 -9.85 -12.75
N ALA A 45 -9.27 -9.13 -11.83
CA ALA A 45 -10.57 -8.51 -12.07
C ALA A 45 -10.50 -7.51 -13.25
N LYS A 46 -9.47 -6.67 -13.31
CA LYS A 46 -9.28 -5.71 -14.39
C LYS A 46 -9.08 -6.35 -15.77
N LEU A 47 -8.47 -7.54 -15.83
CA LEU A 47 -8.21 -8.27 -17.07
C LEU A 47 -9.38 -9.13 -17.54
N SER A 48 -10.08 -9.80 -16.62
CA SER A 48 -11.00 -10.88 -16.96
C SER A 48 -12.45 -10.65 -16.54
N ALA A 49 -12.74 -9.66 -15.68
CA ALA A 49 -14.09 -9.43 -15.20
C ALA A 49 -14.98 -8.67 -16.22
N PRO A 50 -16.31 -8.84 -16.14
CA PRO A 50 -17.25 -8.05 -16.95
C PRO A 50 -17.15 -6.56 -16.66
N ARG A 51 -17.63 -5.73 -17.61
CA ARG A 51 -17.50 -4.26 -17.58
C ARG A 51 -17.93 -3.61 -16.26
N TRP A 52 -19.00 -4.11 -15.63
CA TRP A 52 -19.53 -3.55 -14.39
C TRP A 52 -18.61 -3.75 -13.16
N VAL A 53 -17.79 -4.80 -13.13
CA VAL A 53 -16.73 -4.98 -12.10
C VAL A 53 -15.48 -4.20 -12.48
N LYS A 54 -15.16 -4.19 -13.77
CA LYS A 54 -13.94 -3.57 -14.29
C LYS A 54 -13.90 -2.07 -14.02
N ILE A 55 -15.01 -1.36 -14.24
CA ILE A 55 -15.09 0.09 -14.04
C ILE A 55 -14.71 0.50 -12.59
N PRO A 56 -15.34 -0.02 -11.52
CA PRO A 56 -14.97 0.35 -10.16
C PRO A 56 -13.55 -0.06 -9.78
N VAL A 57 -13.04 -1.18 -10.28
CA VAL A 57 -11.64 -1.59 -10.08
C VAL A 57 -10.67 -0.61 -10.74
N GLU A 58 -10.95 -0.19 -11.97
CA GLU A 58 -10.14 0.81 -12.67
C GLU A 58 -10.17 2.16 -11.98
N LEU A 59 -11.35 2.58 -11.48
CA LEU A 59 -11.51 3.81 -10.70
C LEU A 59 -10.70 3.75 -9.39
N TYR A 60 -10.79 2.64 -8.65
CA TYR A 60 -10.00 2.40 -7.44
C TYR A 60 -8.50 2.53 -7.73
N ILE A 61 -7.99 1.80 -8.74
CA ILE A 61 -6.56 1.79 -9.07
C ILE A 61 -6.11 3.19 -9.49
N TRP A 62 -6.88 3.87 -10.34
CA TRP A 62 -6.55 5.21 -10.81
C TRP A 62 -6.51 6.23 -9.65
N PHE A 63 -7.51 6.19 -8.77
CA PHE A 63 -7.62 7.11 -7.65
C PHE A 63 -6.46 6.92 -6.67
N PHE A 64 -6.28 5.72 -6.12
CA PHE A 64 -5.28 5.47 -5.08
C PHE A 64 -3.83 5.55 -5.58
N ARG A 65 -3.57 5.41 -6.89
CA ARG A 65 -2.25 5.69 -7.47
C ARG A 65 -1.98 7.18 -7.71
N SER A 66 -3.03 8.01 -7.73
CA SER A 66 -2.93 9.45 -7.99
C SER A 66 -2.93 10.29 -6.71
N VAL A 67 -3.46 9.75 -5.60
CA VAL A 67 -3.50 10.43 -4.31
C VAL A 67 -2.16 10.29 -3.59
N PRO A 68 -1.52 11.39 -3.13
CA PRO A 68 -0.31 11.30 -2.31
C PRO A 68 -0.59 10.53 -1.01
N LEU A 69 0.26 9.56 -0.67
CA LEU A 69 0.09 8.75 0.55
C LEU A 69 -0.04 9.61 1.81
N MET A 70 0.72 10.70 1.91
CA MET A 70 0.63 11.64 3.03
C MET A 70 -0.76 12.28 3.16
N VAL A 71 -1.37 12.68 2.03
CA VAL A 71 -2.73 13.22 2.03
C VAL A 71 -3.71 12.15 2.51
N LEU A 72 -3.61 10.94 1.96
CA LEU A 72 -4.49 9.84 2.35
C LEU A 72 -4.36 9.50 3.85
N LEU A 73 -3.15 9.46 4.39
CA LEU A 73 -2.90 9.20 5.80
C LEU A 73 -3.53 10.25 6.70
N VAL A 74 -3.38 11.53 6.37
CA VAL A 74 -4.01 12.63 7.09
C VAL A 74 -5.53 12.48 7.07
N PHE A 75 -6.12 12.18 5.91
CA PHE A 75 -7.58 11.97 5.81
C PHE A 75 -8.05 10.76 6.64
N VAL A 76 -7.37 9.62 6.54
CA VAL A 76 -7.75 8.39 7.27
C VAL A 76 -7.64 8.59 8.78
N TYR A 77 -6.56 9.22 9.26
CA TYR A 77 -6.36 9.47 10.69
C TYR A 77 -7.36 10.50 11.26
N ASN A 78 -7.81 11.46 10.46
CA ASN A 78 -8.80 12.46 10.90
C ASN A 78 -10.25 12.03 10.63
N LEU A 79 -10.49 10.92 9.92
CA LEU A 79 -11.82 10.42 9.59
C LEU A 79 -12.73 10.22 10.82
N PRO A 80 -12.23 9.77 11.99
CA PRO A 80 -13.05 9.65 13.19
C PRO A 80 -13.69 10.96 13.69
N GLN A 81 -13.13 12.12 13.34
CA GLN A 81 -13.72 13.42 13.71
C GLN A 81 -15.04 13.67 12.95
N LEU A 82 -15.13 13.18 11.71
CA LEU A 82 -16.33 13.27 10.89
C LEU A 82 -17.28 12.09 11.16
N PHE A 83 -16.72 10.90 11.38
CA PHE A 83 -17.46 9.66 11.61
C PHE A 83 -16.98 8.97 12.90
N PRO A 84 -17.54 9.32 14.07
CA PRO A 84 -17.10 8.78 15.36
C PRO A 84 -17.16 7.25 15.47
N VAL A 85 -18.02 6.60 14.67
CA VAL A 85 -18.08 5.12 14.56
C VAL A 85 -16.74 4.49 14.13
N THR A 86 -15.89 5.24 13.43
CA THR A 86 -14.58 4.77 12.97
C THR A 86 -13.46 4.93 14.00
N GLN A 87 -13.72 5.64 15.12
CA GLN A 87 -12.74 5.91 16.18
C GLN A 87 -12.05 4.65 16.73
N PRO A 88 -12.74 3.52 17.02
CA PRO A 88 -12.09 2.34 17.58
C PRO A 88 -11.03 1.73 16.66
N LEU A 89 -11.15 1.95 15.35
CA LEU A 89 -10.26 1.40 14.34
C LEU A 89 -9.23 2.43 13.87
N LEU A 90 -9.70 3.56 13.34
CA LEU A 90 -8.85 4.57 12.70
C LEU A 90 -8.28 5.60 13.68
N GLY A 91 -8.76 5.62 14.92
CA GLY A 91 -8.15 6.41 16.00
C GLY A 91 -6.82 5.83 16.49
N VAL A 92 -6.49 4.58 16.13
CA VAL A 92 -5.20 3.96 16.45
C VAL A 92 -4.19 4.30 15.34
N PRO A 93 -3.09 5.05 15.64
CA PRO A 93 -2.16 5.53 14.61
C PRO A 93 -1.57 4.41 13.74
N PHE A 94 -1.25 3.28 14.35
CA PHE A 94 -0.73 2.10 13.65
C PHE A 94 -1.72 1.57 12.61
N ILE A 95 -3.01 1.46 12.96
CA ILE A 95 -4.05 0.94 12.07
C ILE A 95 -4.36 1.95 10.97
N ALA A 96 -4.44 3.25 11.29
CA ALA A 96 -4.62 4.30 10.29
C ALA A 96 -3.50 4.26 9.24
N GLY A 97 -2.24 4.19 9.69
CA GLY A 97 -1.08 4.04 8.79
C GLY A 97 -1.16 2.76 7.96
N LEU A 98 -1.50 1.62 8.59
CA LEU A 98 -1.61 0.34 7.92
C LEU A 98 -2.68 0.37 6.82
N VAL A 99 -3.85 0.93 7.09
CA VAL A 99 -4.96 1.06 6.12
C VAL A 99 -4.53 1.93 4.95
N SER A 100 -4.01 3.14 5.20
CA SER A 100 -3.58 4.07 4.15
C SER A 100 -2.48 3.49 3.26
N MET A 101 -1.48 2.83 3.87
CA MET A 101 -0.42 2.16 3.13
C MET A 101 -0.97 1.00 2.30
N THR A 102 -1.81 0.14 2.90
CA THR A 102 -2.33 -1.06 2.24
C THR A 102 -3.17 -0.75 1.02
N VAL A 103 -4.09 0.23 1.10
CA VAL A 103 -4.97 0.55 -0.05
C VAL A 103 -4.18 1.15 -1.22
N THR A 104 -3.20 1.99 -0.91
CA THR A 104 -2.28 2.58 -1.89
C THR A 104 -1.41 1.49 -2.52
N GLU A 105 -0.81 0.64 -1.70
CA GLU A 105 0.08 -0.44 -2.14
C GLU A 105 -0.66 -1.46 -3.00
N ALA A 106 -1.89 -1.84 -2.63
CA ALA A 106 -2.72 -2.73 -3.43
C ALA A 106 -2.99 -2.18 -4.85
N ALA A 107 -3.17 -0.86 -4.98
CA ALA A 107 -3.39 -0.22 -6.27
C ALA A 107 -2.12 -0.24 -7.15
N TYR A 108 -0.94 -0.01 -6.57
CA TYR A 108 0.33 -0.15 -7.29
C TYR A 108 0.61 -1.61 -7.65
N MET A 109 0.40 -2.54 -6.72
CA MET A 109 0.57 -3.97 -6.93
C MET A 109 -0.35 -4.49 -8.04
N ALA A 110 -1.59 -4.01 -8.14
CA ALA A 110 -2.49 -4.40 -9.21
C ALA A 110 -1.90 -4.11 -10.61
N GLU A 111 -1.24 -2.96 -10.78
CA GLU A 111 -0.65 -2.59 -12.06
C GLU A 111 0.66 -3.33 -12.34
N ILE A 112 1.45 -3.62 -11.31
CA ILE A 112 2.64 -4.48 -11.43
C ILE A 112 2.24 -5.88 -11.90
N HIS A 113 1.26 -6.52 -11.22
CA HIS A 113 0.78 -7.85 -11.60
C HIS A 113 0.15 -7.85 -13.00
N ARG A 114 -0.66 -6.84 -13.33
CA ARG A 114 -1.25 -6.70 -14.67
C ARG A 114 -0.17 -6.59 -15.76
N GLY A 115 0.88 -5.80 -15.52
CA GLY A 115 2.03 -5.69 -16.40
C GLY A 115 2.74 -7.02 -16.59
N GLY A 116 2.95 -7.75 -15.49
CA GLY A 116 3.52 -9.10 -15.49
C GLY A 116 2.71 -10.08 -16.34
N LEU A 117 1.40 -10.18 -16.09
CA LEU A 117 0.48 -11.07 -16.80
C LEU A 117 0.43 -10.78 -18.31
N LEU A 118 0.38 -9.50 -18.70
CA LEU A 118 0.33 -9.10 -20.10
C LEU A 118 1.65 -9.36 -20.85
N SER A 119 2.79 -9.29 -20.16
CA SER A 119 4.09 -9.56 -20.78
C SER A 119 4.21 -11.01 -21.27
N VAL A 120 3.71 -11.96 -20.47
CA VAL A 120 3.66 -13.39 -20.82
C VAL A 120 2.68 -13.64 -21.98
N ALA A 121 1.49 -13.04 -21.94
CA ALA A 121 0.48 -13.21 -22.99
C ALA A 121 0.99 -12.75 -24.37
N LYS A 122 1.65 -11.59 -24.42
CA LYS A 122 2.29 -11.08 -25.64
C LYS A 122 3.41 -11.99 -26.16
N GLY A 123 4.18 -12.59 -25.25
CA GLY A 123 5.21 -13.57 -25.60
C GLY A 123 4.64 -14.83 -26.28
N ARG A 124 3.51 -15.34 -25.78
CA ARG A 124 2.82 -16.48 -26.38
C ARG A 124 2.26 -16.17 -27.77
N ALA A 125 1.60 -15.01 -27.94
CA ALA A 125 1.06 -14.60 -29.23
C ALA A 125 2.15 -14.46 -30.31
N ARG A 126 3.33 -13.92 -29.96
CA ARG A 126 4.46 -13.77 -30.89
C ARG A 126 5.07 -15.11 -31.33
N ARG A 127 5.09 -16.12 -30.45
CA ARG A 127 5.59 -17.46 -30.80
C ARG A 127 4.62 -18.24 -31.70
N ALA A 128 3.31 -18.03 -31.54
CA ALA A 128 2.30 -18.70 -32.37
C ALA A 128 2.23 -18.16 -33.82
N MET A 129 2.78 -16.98 -34.09
CA MET A 129 2.89 -16.40 -35.43
C MET A 129 4.20 -16.73 -36.15
N ARG A 130 5.12 -17.48 -35.53
CA ARG A 130 6.36 -17.98 -36.14
C ARG A 130 6.17 -19.45 -36.49
#